data_AF-A0A2T7TR34-F1
#
_entry.id   AF-A0A2T7TR34-F1
#
_cell.length_a   1.000
_cell.length_b   1.000
_cell.length_c   1.000
_cell.angle_alpha   90.00
_cell.angle_beta   90.00
_cell.angle_gamma   90.00
#
_symmetry.space_group_name_H-M   'P 1'
#
loop_
_entity.id
_entity.type
_entity.pdbx_description
1 polymer ?
#
loop_
_entity_poly.entity_id
_entity_poly.type
_entity_poly.pdbx_seq_one_letter_code
_entity_poly.pdbx_strand_id
1 'polypeptide(L)'
;MTQKRLNDTIEEKLALIAPTVRGIEAGGDQPYLRELQTLLRQHLTSLVMLFERDPGLDAAITDLYAAAAAIVNDTAAAFQPLARKRRLLKEAQTRFQERIATARPNGRRASAAWRENELFVAA
;
A
#
# COMPACT_ATOMS: atom_id res chain seq x y z
N MET A 1 -16.65 -19.82 -12.63
CA MET A 1 -15.35 -20.07 -11.95
C MET A 1 -14.49 -18.80 -11.80
N THR A 2 -15.09 -17.62 -11.68
CA THR A 2 -14.40 -16.33 -11.88
C THR A 2 -14.27 -15.50 -10.59
N GLN A 3 -15.29 -15.50 -9.72
CA GLN A 3 -15.28 -14.71 -8.49
C GLN A 3 -14.39 -15.30 -7.39
N LYS A 4 -14.44 -16.62 -7.16
CA LYS A 4 -13.63 -17.29 -6.14
C LYS A 4 -12.14 -17.05 -6.37
N ARG A 5 -11.67 -17.26 -7.60
CA ARG A 5 -10.28 -17.00 -7.99
C ARG A 5 -9.85 -15.54 -7.80
N LEU A 6 -10.74 -14.58 -8.08
CA LEU A 6 -10.47 -13.17 -7.85
C LEU A 6 -10.32 -12.87 -6.36
N ASN A 7 -11.21 -13.40 -5.52
CA ASN A 7 -11.11 -13.25 -4.07
C ASN A 7 -9.82 -13.89 -3.52
N ASP A 8 -9.49 -15.11 -3.97
CA ASP A 8 -8.25 -15.79 -3.60
C ASP A 8 -7.01 -14.93 -3.97
N THR A 9 -7.01 -14.32 -5.16
CA THR A 9 -5.93 -13.43 -5.61
C THR A 9 -5.85 -12.15 -4.76
N ILE A 10 -6.99 -11.57 -4.36
CA ILE A 10 -7.02 -10.40 -3.47
C ILE A 10 -6.45 -10.77 -2.11
N GLU A 11 -6.87 -11.89 -1.53
CA GLU A 11 -6.36 -12.38 -0.24
C GLU A 11 -4.85 -12.63 -0.29
N GLU A 12 -4.34 -13.27 -1.35
CA GLU A 12 -2.91 -13.46 -1.57
C GLU A 12 -2.14 -12.13 -1.61
N LYS A 13 -2.65 -11.12 -2.33
CA LYS A 13 -2.01 -9.80 -2.39
C LYS A 13 -2.03 -9.08 -1.04
N LEU A 14 -3.13 -9.16 -0.30
CA LEU A 14 -3.22 -8.58 1.05
C LEU A 14 -2.27 -9.27 2.03
N ALA A 15 -2.08 -10.59 1.91
CA ALA A 15 -1.13 -11.35 2.71
C ALA A 15 0.33 -10.95 2.48
N LEU A 16 0.65 -10.36 1.32
CA LEU A 16 1.98 -9.80 1.04
C LEU A 16 2.15 -8.37 1.59
N ILE A 17 1.11 -7.53 1.57
CA ILE A 17 1.21 -6.13 2.01
C ILE A 17 1.43 -6.02 3.51
N ALA A 18 0.65 -6.75 4.31
CA ALA A 18 0.71 -6.67 5.77
C ALA A 18 2.10 -6.93 6.37
N PRO A 19 2.84 -8.00 5.99
CA PRO A 19 4.20 -8.21 6.50
C PRO A 19 5.20 -7.16 6.01
N THR A 20 5.09 -6.67 4.76
CA THR A 20 5.96 -5.59 4.25
C THR A 20 5.80 -4.31 5.06
N VAL A 21 4.55 -3.90 5.35
CA VAL A 21 4.26 -2.73 6.20
C VAL A 21 4.83 -2.92 7.61
N ARG A 22 4.67 -4.11 8.21
CA ARG A 22 5.25 -4.42 9.53
C ARG A 22 6.78 -4.36 9.54
N GLY A 23 7.44 -4.81 8.47
CA GLY A 23 8.90 -4.70 8.32
C GLY A 23 9.36 -3.24 8.31
N ILE A 24 8.66 -2.38 7.56
CA ILE A 24 8.95 -0.93 7.54
C ILE A 24 8.73 -0.31 8.92
N GLU A 25 7.64 -0.69 9.62
CA GLU A 25 7.36 -0.18 10.97
C GLU A 25 8.46 -0.59 11.97
N ALA A 26 8.90 -1.85 11.91
CA ALA A 26 9.96 -2.39 12.76
C ALA A 26 11.29 -1.65 12.54
N GLY A 27 11.54 -1.22 11.31
CA GLY A 27 12.78 -0.57 10.91
C GLY A 27 13.87 -1.58 10.55
N GLY A 28 15.06 -1.06 10.26
CA GLY A 28 16.20 -1.83 9.81
C GLY A 28 17.24 -0.90 9.18
N ASP A 29 18.20 -1.47 8.47
CA ASP A 29 19.13 -0.67 7.70
C ASP A 29 18.46 -0.05 6.46
N GLN A 30 19.11 0.97 5.91
CA GLN A 30 18.57 1.72 4.78
C GLN A 30 18.35 0.87 3.52
N PRO A 31 19.27 -0.03 3.12
CA PRO A 31 19.05 -0.90 1.97
C PRO A 31 17.81 -1.80 2.14
N TYR A 32 17.65 -2.43 3.30
CA TYR A 32 16.48 -3.26 3.59
C TYR A 32 15.18 -2.46 3.52
N LEU A 33 15.14 -1.27 4.13
CA LEU A 33 13.96 -0.42 4.12
C LEU A 33 13.58 0.06 2.71
N ARG A 34 14.57 0.32 1.85
CA ARG A 34 14.36 0.65 0.42
C ARG A 34 13.80 -0.52 -0.37
N GLU A 35 14.26 -1.73 -0.09
CA GLU A 35 13.72 -2.94 -0.70
C GLU A 35 12.25 -3.13 -0.31
N LEU A 36 11.92 -3.01 0.99
CA LEU A 36 10.53 -3.10 1.45
C LEU A 36 9.64 -2.01 0.84
N GLN A 37 10.14 -0.78 0.69
CA GLN A 37 9.40 0.30 0.01
C GLN A 37 9.07 -0.07 -1.43
N THR A 38 10.02 -0.70 -2.13
CA THR A 38 9.85 -1.13 -3.53
C THR A 38 8.80 -2.24 -3.63
N LEU A 39 8.89 -3.25 -2.76
CA LEU A 39 7.90 -4.33 -2.67
C LEU A 39 6.51 -3.80 -2.34
N LEU A 40 6.40 -2.88 -1.38
CA LEU A 40 5.12 -2.28 -1.00
C LEU A 40 4.46 -1.59 -2.20
N ARG A 41 5.23 -0.78 -2.95
CA ARG A 41 4.72 -0.14 -4.17
C ARG A 41 4.19 -1.18 -5.16
N GLN A 42 4.98 -2.22 -5.45
CA GLN A 42 4.59 -3.28 -6.40
C GLN A 42 3.31 -4.01 -5.95
N HIS A 43 3.19 -4.33 -4.67
CA HIS A 43 2.01 -5.01 -4.13
C HIS A 43 0.76 -4.12 -4.17
N LEU A 44 0.88 -2.85 -3.81
CA LEU A 44 -0.23 -1.89 -3.87
C LEU A 44 -0.69 -1.63 -5.31
N THR A 45 0.24 -1.45 -6.25
CA THR A 45 -0.09 -1.35 -7.68
C THR A 45 -0.79 -2.59 -8.19
N SER A 46 -0.29 -3.78 -7.84
CA SER A 46 -0.93 -5.04 -8.26
C SER A 46 -2.34 -5.18 -7.67
N LEU A 47 -2.54 -4.76 -6.42
CA LEU A 47 -3.81 -4.88 -5.72
C LEU A 47 -4.88 -3.95 -6.29
N VAL A 48 -4.57 -2.67 -6.52
CA VAL A 48 -5.58 -1.69 -6.97
C VAL A 48 -6.20 -2.05 -8.31
N MET A 49 -5.47 -2.79 -9.15
CA MET A 49 -5.93 -3.27 -10.46
C MET A 49 -7.03 -4.34 -10.33
N LEU A 50 -7.17 -4.96 -9.16
CA LEU A 50 -8.18 -5.97 -8.86
C LEU A 50 -9.52 -5.38 -8.42
N PHE A 51 -9.62 -4.06 -8.23
CA PHE A 51 -10.83 -3.37 -7.77
C PHE A 51 -11.40 -2.42 -8.84
N GLU A 52 -12.71 -2.20 -8.78
CA GLU A 52 -13.36 -1.12 -9.52
C GLU A 52 -12.77 0.25 -9.10
N ARG A 53 -13.10 1.32 -9.85
CA ARG A 53 -12.62 2.65 -9.48
C ARG A 53 -13.30 3.11 -8.20
N ASP A 54 -12.48 3.34 -7.18
CA ASP A 54 -12.89 3.82 -5.87
C ASP A 54 -11.88 4.88 -5.41
N PRO A 55 -12.23 6.17 -5.51
CA PRO A 55 -11.34 7.26 -5.09
C PRO A 55 -10.95 7.18 -3.60
N GLY A 56 -11.80 6.58 -2.76
CA GLY A 56 -11.51 6.39 -1.35
C GLY A 56 -10.45 5.32 -1.12
N LEU A 57 -10.48 4.24 -1.92
CA LEU A 57 -9.42 3.23 -1.92
C LEU A 57 -8.12 3.78 -2.50
N ASP A 58 -8.20 4.51 -3.63
CA ASP A 58 -7.04 5.13 -4.28
C ASP A 58 -6.31 6.06 -3.28
N ALA A 59 -7.04 6.93 -2.59
CA ALA A 59 -6.49 7.80 -1.55
C ALA A 59 -5.86 7.02 -0.39
N ALA A 60 -6.50 5.95 0.09
CA ALA A 60 -5.97 5.15 1.18
C ALA A 60 -4.69 4.38 0.80
N ILE A 61 -4.57 3.94 -0.46
CA ILE A 61 -3.35 3.33 -1.01
C ILE A 61 -2.21 4.35 -1.05
N THR A 62 -2.48 5.54 -1.58
CA THR A 62 -1.50 6.63 -1.63
C THR A 62 -1.05 7.04 -0.23
N ASP A 63 -1.98 7.20 0.71
CA ASP A 63 -1.68 7.52 2.12
C ASP A 63 -0.79 6.46 2.78
N LEU A 64 -1.11 5.17 2.57
CA LEU A 64 -0.33 4.06 3.13
C LEU A 64 1.10 4.08 2.59
N TYR A 65 1.26 4.26 1.27
CA TYR A 65 2.58 4.34 0.66
C TYR A 65 3.37 5.56 1.13
N ALA A 66 2.74 6.73 1.20
CA ALA A 66 3.38 7.96 1.65
C ALA A 66 3.84 7.87 3.11
N ALA A 67 3.02 7.29 3.99
CA ALA A 67 3.39 7.08 5.38
C ALA A 67 4.57 6.11 5.53
N ALA A 68 4.62 5.04 4.72
CA ALA A 68 5.74 4.12 4.69
C ALA A 68 7.01 4.78 4.14
N ALA A 69 6.90 5.52 3.04
CA ALA A 69 8.00 6.28 2.45
C ALA A 69 8.60 7.30 3.42
N ALA A 70 7.77 7.96 4.25
CA ALA A 70 8.24 8.92 5.26
C ALA A 70 9.11 8.28 6.36
N ILE A 71 8.91 6.99 6.66
CA ILE A 71 9.77 6.22 7.56
C ILE A 71 11.06 5.83 6.84
N VAL A 72 10.96 5.30 5.62
CA VAL A 72 12.12 4.84 4.84
C VAL A 72 13.05 5.99 4.47
N ASN A 73 12.52 7.17 4.18
CA ASN A 73 13.30 8.37 3.82
C ASN A 73 13.89 9.11 5.02
N ASP A 74 13.71 8.63 6.25
CA ASP A 74 14.19 9.31 7.46
C ASP A 74 15.69 9.10 7.70
N THR A 75 16.52 9.65 6.83
CA THR A 75 17.95 9.30 6.79
C THR A 75 18.89 10.26 7.51
N ALA A 76 18.55 11.53 7.77
CA ALA A 76 19.53 12.44 8.39
C ALA A 76 19.02 13.76 9.00
N ALA A 77 17.72 14.06 8.96
CA ALA A 77 17.17 15.26 9.62
C ALA A 77 15.78 14.91 10.11
N ALA A 78 15.64 14.65 11.41
CA ALA A 78 14.39 14.24 12.03
C ALA A 78 13.36 15.40 12.00
N PHE A 79 12.75 15.64 10.84
CA PHE A 79 11.68 16.63 10.67
C PHE A 79 10.46 16.27 11.55
N GLN A 80 10.27 14.99 11.88
CA GLN A 80 9.32 14.52 12.88
C GLN A 80 9.85 13.33 13.66
N PRO A 81 9.46 13.17 14.95
CA PRO A 81 9.83 11.99 15.72
C PRO A 81 9.37 10.70 15.05
N LEU A 82 10.23 9.68 15.05
CA LEU A 82 9.92 8.34 14.50
C LEU A 82 8.61 7.75 15.07
N ALA A 83 8.32 8.01 16.35
CA ALA A 83 7.07 7.59 16.99
C ALA A 83 5.83 8.16 16.29
N ARG A 84 5.86 9.42 15.84
CA ARG A 84 4.75 10.05 15.12
C ARG A 84 4.57 9.42 13.74
N LYS A 85 5.66 9.14 13.03
CA LYS A 85 5.60 8.48 11.71
C LYS A 85 5.04 7.07 11.80
N ARG A 86 5.46 6.29 12.79
CA ARG A 86 4.88 4.96 13.09
C ARG A 86 3.39 5.02 13.38
N ARG A 87 2.94 6.01 14.16
CA ARG A 87 1.50 6.22 14.43
C ARG A 87 0.74 6.51 13.13
N LEU A 88 1.24 7.41 12.29
CA LEU A 88 0.62 7.75 11.00
C LEU A 88 0.57 6.54 10.06
N LEU A 89 1.61 5.70 10.04
CA LEU A 89 1.61 4.46 9.27
C LEU A 89 0.51 3.49 9.74
N LYS A 90 0.32 3.32 11.06
CA LYS A 90 -0.77 2.51 11.61
C LYS A 90 -2.15 3.03 11.21
N GLU A 91 -2.37 4.33 11.37
CA GLU A 91 -3.64 4.96 11.00
C GLU A 91 -3.94 4.81 9.50
N ALA A 92 -2.93 4.97 8.64
CA ALA A 92 -3.05 4.75 7.20
C ALA A 92 -3.34 3.27 6.88
N GLN A 93 -2.69 2.33 7.57
CA GLN A 93 -2.95 0.90 7.42
C GLN A 93 -4.39 0.53 7.83
N THR A 94 -4.90 1.08 8.93
CA THR A 94 -6.30 0.86 9.35
C THR A 94 -7.27 1.40 8.32
N ARG A 95 -7.09 2.64 7.84
CA ARG A 95 -7.93 3.22 6.78
C ARG A 95 -7.89 2.42 5.48
N PHE A 96 -6.70 1.93 5.09
CA PHE A 96 -6.55 1.05 3.95
C PHE A 96 -7.36 -0.25 4.11
N GLN A 97 -7.28 -0.90 5.28
CA GLN A 97 -8.05 -2.12 5.56
C GLN A 97 -9.56 -1.88 5.52
N GLU A 98 -10.04 -0.79 6.11
CA GLU A 98 -11.45 -0.38 6.08
C GLU A 98 -11.94 -0.17 4.64
N ARG A 99 -11.14 0.53 3.82
CA ARG A 99 -11.49 0.78 2.41
C ARG A 99 -11.52 -0.50 1.59
N ILE A 100 -10.52 -1.37 1.73
CA ILE A 100 -10.46 -2.67 1.05
C ILE A 100 -11.68 -3.53 1.38
N ALA A 101 -12.13 -3.54 2.64
CA ALA A 101 -13.30 -4.33 3.05
C ALA A 101 -14.60 -3.89 2.36
N THR A 102 -14.69 -2.64 1.93
CA THR A 102 -15.87 -2.07 1.25
C THR A 102 -15.72 -1.94 -0.27
N ALA A 103 -14.50 -2.07 -0.78
CA ALA A 103 -14.19 -1.89 -2.18
C ALA A 103 -14.76 -3.02 -3.04
N ARG A 104 -15.21 -2.69 -4.26
CA ARG A 104 -15.81 -3.67 -5.17
C ARG A 104 -14.73 -4.38 -5.99
N PRO A 105 -14.59 -5.72 -5.88
CA PRO A 105 -13.69 -6.47 -6.75
C PRO A 105 -14.10 -6.32 -8.21
N ASN A 106 -13.13 -6.12 -9.08
CA ASN A 106 -13.35 -5.97 -10.51
C ASN A 106 -13.52 -7.34 -11.16
N GLY A 107 -14.76 -7.74 -11.43
CA GLY A 107 -15.10 -9.00 -12.10
C GLY A 107 -14.71 -9.07 -13.58
N ARG A 108 -14.19 -7.98 -14.17
CA ARG A 108 -13.73 -7.91 -15.57
C ARG A 108 -12.23 -7.57 -15.59
N ARG A 109 -11.46 -8.14 -16.53
CA ARG A 109 -10.06 -7.74 -16.74
C ARG A 109 -10.05 -6.28 -17.21
N ALA A 110 -9.89 -5.32 -16.30
CA ALA A 110 -9.67 -3.94 -16.69
C ALA A 110 -8.19 -3.74 -17.01
N SER A 111 -7.93 -3.38 -18.26
CA SER A 111 -6.76 -2.58 -18.63
C SER A 111 -6.83 -1.27 -17.86
N ALA A 112 -6.05 -1.15 -16.79
CA ALA A 112 -5.95 0.06 -15.97
C ALA A 112 -4.51 0.57 -15.92
N ALA A 113 -3.82 0.54 -17.08
CA ALA A 113 -2.46 1.07 -17.25
C ALA A 113 -2.30 2.53 -16.80
N TRP A 114 -3.38 3.31 -16.75
CA TRP A 114 -3.38 4.68 -16.25
C TRP A 114 -3.26 4.78 -14.71
N ARG A 115 -3.66 3.76 -13.93
CA ARG A 115 -3.59 3.80 -12.46
C ARG A 115 -2.18 3.66 -11.90
N GLU A 116 -1.31 2.89 -12.56
CA GLU A 116 0.07 2.69 -12.09
C GLU A 116 0.86 4.02 -12.04
N ASN A 117 0.53 4.92 -12.97
CA ASN A 117 1.22 6.19 -13.15
C ASN A 117 0.67 7.34 -12.31
N GLU A 118 -0.51 7.26 -11.69
CA GLU A 118 -1.09 8.38 -10.92
C GLU A 118 -0.91 8.25 -9.40
N LEU A 119 -0.93 7.02 -8.87
CA LEU A 119 -1.00 6.78 -7.42
C LEU A 119 0.30 7.07 -6.65
N PHE A 120 1.44 7.08 -7.36
CA PHE A 120 2.77 7.13 -6.74
C PHE A 120 3.66 8.28 -7.27
N VAL A 121 3.09 9.28 -7.96
CA VAL A 121 3.85 10.37 -8.59
C VAL A 121 4.48 11.34 -7.58
N ALA A 122 3.99 11.35 -6.33
CA ALA A 122 4.31 12.39 -5.35
C ALA A 122 5.03 11.90 -4.08
N ALA A 123 5.61 10.69 -4.08
CA ALA A 123 6.20 10.09 -2.86
C ALA A 123 7.69 9.73 -3.00
#